data_AF-A0A3D1SE53-F1
#
_entry.id   AF-A0A3D1SE53-F1
#
_cell.length_a   1.000
_cell.length_b   1.000
_cell.length_c   1.000
_cell.angle_alpha   90.00
_cell.angle_beta   90.00
_cell.angle_gamma   90.00
#
_symmetry.space_group_name_H-M   'P 1'
#
loop_
_entity.id
_entity.type
_entity.pdbx_description
1 polymer ?
#
loop_
_entity_poly.entity_id
_entity_poly.type
_entity_poly.pdbx_seq_one_letter_code
_entity_poly.pdbx_strand_id
1 'polypeptide(L)' 'YAEVTDTGIGIHGEDLANITSAFQRVDKKRNQNIQGLGLGLTIVTKLLAMMDGALDIRR' A
#
# COMPACT_ATOMS: atom_id res chain seq x y z
N TYR A 1 -15.78 4.98 9.44
CA TYR A 1 -14.32 5.06 9.65
C TYR A 1 -13.81 3.67 9.98
N ALA A 2 -12.74 3.23 9.33
CA ALA A 2 -12.12 1.94 9.57
C ALA A 2 -10.61 2.17 9.66
N GLU A 3 -9.95 1.48 10.60
CA GLU A 3 -8.52 1.60 10.86
C GLU A 3 -7.92 0.20 10.97
N VAL A 4 -6.71 0.05 10.44
CA VAL A 4 -5.95 -1.20 10.48
C VAL A 4 -4.54 -0.87 10.94
N THR A 5 -4.03 -1.63 11.89
CA THR A 5 -2.65 -1.52 12.39
C THR A 5 -1.90 -2.78 11.98
N ASP A 6 -0.76 -2.60 11.31
CA ASP A 6 0.16 -3.68 10.95
C ASP A 6 1.28 -3.79 11.98
N THR A 7 1.68 -5.02 12.32
CA THR A 7 2.83 -5.33 13.20
C THR A 7 3.97 -5.97 12.41
N GLY A 8 3.91 -5.93 11.08
CA GLY A 8 4.89 -6.48 10.18
C GLY A 8 6.18 -5.67 10.14
N ILE A 9 6.97 -5.92 9.09
CA ILE A 9 8.30 -5.31 8.90
C ILE A 9 8.26 -3.80 8.72
N GLY A 10 7.08 -3.21 8.54
CA GLY A 10 6.87 -1.80 8.25
C GLY A 10 7.29 -1.40 6.83
N ILE A 11 7.12 -0.11 6.54
CA ILE A 11 7.42 0.50 5.24
C ILE A 11 8.45 1.61 5.46
N HIS A 12 9.47 1.69 4.59
CA HIS A 12 10.42 2.81 4.64
C HIS A 12 9.71 4.11 4.24
N GLY A 13 10.06 5.22 4.91
CA GLY A 13 9.33 6.49 4.70
C GLY A 13 9.37 6.96 3.25
N GLU A 14 10.47 6.69 2.54
CA GLU A 14 10.66 6.99 1.12
C GLU A 14 9.71 6.21 0.20
N ASP A 15 9.31 5.01 0.59
CA ASP A 15 8.42 4.15 -0.20
C ASP A 15 6.95 4.51 -0.02
N LEU A 16 6.60 5.21 1.07
CA LEU A 16 5.22 5.55 1.43
C LEU A 16 4.52 6.38 0.33
N ALA A 17 5.26 7.21 -0.41
CA ALA A 17 4.70 7.98 -1.52
C ALA A 17 4.30 7.10 -2.71
N ASN A 18 4.92 5.92 -2.85
CA ASN A 18 4.81 5.08 -4.03
C ASN A 18 3.97 3.81 -3.79
N ILE A 19 3.60 3.47 -2.56
CA ILE A 19 2.86 2.23 -2.25
C ILE A 19 1.46 2.15 -2.84
N THR A 20 0.83 3.28 -3.16
CA THR A 20 -0.47 3.34 -3.83
C THR A 20 -0.35 3.27 -5.36
N SER A 21 0.87 3.30 -5.91
CA SER A 21 1.12 3.23 -7.35
C SER A 21 0.96 1.81 -7.89
N ALA A 22 0.31 1.68 -9.04
CA ALA A 22 0.08 0.38 -9.67
C ALA A 22 1.42 -0.31 -10.02
N PHE A 23 1.48 -1.62 -9.78
CA PHE A 23 2.63 -2.48 -10.12
C PHE A 23 3.91 -2.18 -9.35
N GLN A 24 3.89 -1.23 -8.41
CA GLN A 24 5.03 -0.97 -7.54
C GLN A 24 5.09 -2.03 -6.43
N ARG A 25 6.27 -2.63 -6.29
CA ARG A 25 6.59 -3.55 -5.22
C ARG A 25 7.79 -3.00 -4.49
N VAL A 26 7.55 -2.52 -3.28
CA VAL A 26 8.60 -2.07 -2.38
C VAL A 26 9.55 -3.23 -2.09
N ASP A 27 10.84 -2.97 -2.25
CA ASP A 27 11.93 -3.85 -1.88
C ASP A 27 11.91 -5.25 -2.54
N LYS A 28 12.09 -5.27 -3.87
CA LYS A 28 12.09 -6.49 -4.71
C LYS A 28 13.03 -7.58 -4.23
N LYS A 29 14.14 -7.28 -3.54
CA LYS A 29 15.10 -8.29 -3.02
C LYS A 29 14.56 -9.01 -1.79
N ARG A 30 13.85 -8.31 -0.91
CA ARG A 30 13.30 -8.85 0.33
C ARG A 30 11.97 -9.57 0.10
N ASN A 31 11.22 -9.12 -0.90
CA ASN A 31 9.89 -9.62 -1.25
C ASN A 31 9.87 -10.67 -2.39
N GLN A 32 11.02 -11.25 -2.77
CA GLN A 32 11.08 -12.26 -3.85
C GLN A 32 10.21 -13.48 -3.58
N ASN A 33 10.07 -13.88 -2.31
CA ASN A 33 9.25 -15.01 -1.90
C ASN A 33 7.79 -14.65 -1.63
N ILE A 34 7.45 -13.35 -1.62
CA ILE A 34 6.09 -12.89 -1.43
C ILE A 34 5.43 -12.77 -2.81
N GLN A 35 4.32 -13.47 -3.01
CA GLN A 35 3.55 -13.36 -4.26
C GLN A 35 2.67 -12.10 -4.23
N GLY A 36 2.51 -11.46 -5.39
CA GLY A 36 1.63 -10.29 -5.54
C GLY A 36 2.03 -9.37 -6.68
N LEU A 37 1.04 -8.78 -7.35
CA LEU A 37 1.23 -7.85 -8.46
C LEU A 37 1.37 -6.38 -8.03
N GLY A 38 1.23 -6.07 -6.73
CA GLY A 38 1.27 -4.68 -6.25
C GLY A 38 0.08 -3.85 -6.71
N LEU A 39 -1.12 -4.45 -6.75
CA LEU A 39 -2.34 -3.79 -7.21
C LEU A 39 -3.34 -3.48 -6.09
N GLY A 40 -3.24 -4.16 -4.94
CA GLY A 40 -4.25 -4.09 -3.89
C GLY A 40 -4.51 -2.66 -3.41
N LEU A 41 -3.45 -1.95 -3.00
CA LEU A 41 -3.59 -0.60 -2.45
C LEU A 41 -4.02 0.43 -3.50
N THR A 42 -3.61 0.26 -4.75
CA THR A 42 -4.10 1.07 -5.87
C THR A 42 -5.59 0.90 -6.09
N ILE A 43 -6.09 -0.35 -6.06
CA ILE A 43 -7.52 -0.65 -6.21
C ILE A 43 -8.31 0.00 -5.06
N VAL A 44 -7.86 -0.19 -3.81
CA VAL A 44 -8.49 0.42 -2.63
C VAL A 44 -8.54 1.95 -2.74
N THR A 45 -7.43 2.59 -3.12
CA THR A 45 -7.36 4.04 -3.28
C THR A 45 -8.35 4.55 -4.33
N LYS A 46 -8.46 3.85 -5.47
CA LYS A 46 -9.41 4.20 -6.54
C LYS A 46 -10.87 4.02 -6.10
N LEU A 47 -11.17 2.92 -5.42
CA LEU A 47 -12.51 2.66 -4.90
C LEU A 47 -12.93 3.72 -3.88
N LEU A 48 -12.06 4.06 -2.94
CA LEU A 48 -12.32 5.11 -1.95
C LEU A 48 -12.58 6.45 -2.64
N ALA A 49 -11.76 6.84 -3.62
CA ALA A 49 -11.97 8.08 -4.38
C ALA A 49 -13.32 8.12 -5.10
N MET A 50 -13.79 6.99 -5.66
CA MET A 50 -15.12 6.90 -6.28
C MET A 50 -16.28 6.99 -5.27
N MET A 51 -16.00 6.76 -3.99
CA MET A 51 -16.96 6.82 -2.88
C MET A 51 -16.81 8.09 -2.04
N ASP A 52 -16.11 9.11 -2.56
CA ASP A 52 -15.75 10.35 -1.83
C ASP A 52 -15.02 10.09 -0.49
N GLY A 53 -14.31 8.96 -0.42
CA GLY A 53 -13.47 8.56 0.71
C GLY A 53 -11.99 8.84 0.47
N ALA A 54 -11.21 8.81 1.55
CA ALA A 54 -9.76 8.97 1.53
C ALA A 54 -9.07 7.82 2.26
N LEU A 55 -7.88 7.45 1.77
CA LEU A 55 -6.96 6.56 2.46
C LEU A 55 -5.86 7.40 3.10
N ASP A 56 -5.70 7.28 4.42
CA ASP A 56 -4.58 7.87 5.15
C ASP A 56 -3.66 6.76 5.65
N ILE A 57 -2.35 6.95 5.44
CA ILE A 57 -1.33 5.96 5.80
C ILE A 57 -0.33 6.65 6.72
N ARG A 58 -0.26 6.14 7.95
CA ARG A 58 0.58 6.68 9.03
C ARG A 58 1.67 5.67 9.41
N ARG A 59 2.79 6.19 9.86
CA ARG A 59 3.92 5.40 10.38
C ARG A 59 3.71 5.06 11.84
#